data_AF-A0A0H2SE21-F1
#
_entry.id   AF-A0A0H2SE21-F1
#
_cell.length_a   1.000
_cell.length_b   1.000
_cell.length_c   1.000
_cell.angle_alpha   90.00
_cell.angle_beta   90.00
_cell.angle_gamma   90.00
#
_symmetry.space_group_name_H-M   'P 1'
#
loop_
_entity.id
_entity.type
_entity.pdbx_description
1 polymer ?
#
loop_
_entity_poly.entity_id
_entity_poly.type
_entity_poly.pdbx_seq_one_letter_code
_entity_poly.pdbx_strand_id
1 'polypeptide(L)'
;MAQFLEFWEEIQQLAPPSVKKYLEDNWMNEKELWSAVFRKGRSVHENSDTNMLIEAWHHILKSNMLGGKLNRRADHLIHVLIDVAVPYYVGKHVRREAGFEGMDLEGRARVEIEENGSKIAREDIDVRLLCLTPSSILRH
;
A
#
# COMPACT_ATOMS: atom_id res chain seq x y z
N MET A 1 4.95 18.14 -18.77
CA MET A 1 6.40 18.07 -18.47
C MET A 1 6.94 19.39 -17.96
N ALA A 2 6.93 20.50 -18.73
CA ALA A 2 7.42 21.81 -18.27
C ALA A 2 6.77 22.30 -16.96
N GLN A 3 5.43 22.29 -16.88
CA GLN A 3 4.69 22.67 -15.67
C GLN A 3 5.00 21.79 -14.44
N PHE A 4 5.37 20.51 -14.65
CA PHE A 4 5.69 19.64 -13.51
C PHE A 4 7.04 20.00 -12.90
N LEU A 5 8.02 20.33 -13.72
CA LEU A 5 9.35 20.73 -13.26
C LEU A 5 9.29 22.04 -12.47
N GLU A 6 8.47 22.99 -12.92
CA GLU A 6 8.22 24.26 -12.21
C GLU A 6 7.66 24.02 -10.80
N PHE A 7 6.58 23.23 -10.67
CA PHE A 7 6.04 22.89 -9.34
C PHE A 7 6.99 22.05 -8.50
N TRP A 8 7.76 21.14 -9.13
CA TRP A 8 8.74 20.32 -8.42
C TRP A 8 9.86 21.18 -7.82
N GLU A 9 10.32 22.20 -8.56
CA GLU A 9 11.33 23.15 -8.09
C GLU A 9 10.83 23.98 -6.90
N GLU A 10 9.57 24.43 -6.92
CA GLU A 10 8.93 25.10 -5.78
C GLU A 10 8.85 24.18 -4.54
N ILE A 11 8.43 22.93 -4.73
CA ILE A 11 8.35 21.93 -3.64
C ILE A 11 9.74 21.66 -3.08
N GLN A 12 10.76 21.57 -3.94
CA GLN A 12 12.15 21.41 -3.52
C GLN A 12 12.65 22.62 -2.71
N GLN A 13 12.11 23.82 -2.85
CA GLN A 13 12.51 24.95 -1.99
C GLN A 13 11.88 24.87 -0.59
N LEU A 14 10.67 24.33 -0.47
CA LEU A 14 9.90 24.30 0.78
C LEU A 14 10.09 23.01 1.59
N ALA A 15 10.36 21.88 0.93
CA ALA A 15 10.36 20.57 1.58
C ALA A 15 11.64 20.33 2.42
N PRO A 16 11.55 19.61 3.54
CA PRO A 16 12.72 19.11 4.26
C PRO A 16 13.57 18.16 3.40
N PRO A 17 14.91 18.09 3.58
CA PRO A 17 15.78 17.22 2.79
C PRO A 17 15.39 15.73 2.83
N SER A 18 14.89 15.25 3.98
CA SER A 18 14.41 13.86 4.14
C SER A 18 13.20 13.55 3.25
N VAL A 19 12.28 14.51 3.10
CA VAL A 19 11.07 14.36 2.26
C VAL A 19 11.46 14.39 0.78
N LYS A 20 12.38 15.27 0.38
CA LYS A 20 12.89 15.32 -1.01
C LYS A 20 13.51 13.99 -1.41
N LYS A 21 14.42 13.48 -0.57
CA LYS A 21 15.10 12.21 -0.80
C LYS A 21 14.10 11.05 -0.92
N TYR A 22 13.13 10.98 -0.02
CA TYR A 22 12.09 9.95 -0.08
C TYR A 22 11.31 9.99 -1.40
N LEU A 23 10.91 11.18 -1.85
CA LEU A 23 10.18 11.35 -3.11
C LEU A 23 11.06 11.00 -4.33
N GLU A 24 12.32 11.42 -4.34
CA GLU A 24 13.29 11.09 -5.40
C GLU A 24 13.53 9.59 -5.51
N ASP A 25 13.76 8.91 -4.38
CA ASP A 25 14.10 7.49 -4.33
C ASP A 25 12.90 6.59 -4.72
N ASN A 26 11.66 7.00 -4.40
CA ASN A 26 10.49 6.12 -4.48
C ASN A 26 9.47 6.52 -5.55
N TRP A 27 9.35 7.81 -5.87
CA TRP A 27 8.17 8.32 -6.59
C TRP A 27 8.52 9.07 -7.88
N MET A 28 9.70 9.70 -7.99
CA MET A 28 10.05 10.52 -9.16
C MET A 28 10.20 9.74 -10.48
N ASN A 29 10.52 8.45 -10.38
CA ASN A 29 10.56 7.53 -11.54
C ASN A 29 9.17 7.22 -12.10
N GLU A 30 8.12 7.39 -11.30
CA GLU A 30 6.72 7.07 -11.63
C GLU A 30 5.81 8.32 -11.62
N LYS A 31 6.40 9.51 -11.79
CA LYS A 31 5.69 10.80 -11.80
C LYS A 31 4.50 10.83 -12.75
N GLU A 32 4.56 10.11 -13.86
CA GLU A 32 3.47 10.01 -14.84
C GLU A 32 2.22 9.31 -14.27
N LEU A 33 2.36 8.48 -13.22
CA LEU A 33 1.25 7.79 -12.55
C LEU A 33 0.54 8.70 -11.53
N TRP A 34 1.29 9.47 -10.75
CA TRP A 34 0.72 10.22 -9.62
C TRP A 34 0.58 11.73 -9.84
N SER A 35 1.33 12.33 -10.78
CA SER A 35 1.28 13.78 -10.98
C SER A 35 0.12 14.20 -11.87
N ALA A 36 -0.68 15.16 -11.39
CA ALA A 36 -1.81 15.73 -12.10
C ALA A 36 -1.42 16.33 -13.47
N VAL A 37 -0.20 16.85 -13.63
CA VAL A 37 0.29 17.44 -14.89
C VAL A 37 0.33 16.43 -16.03
N PHE A 38 0.51 15.14 -15.71
CA PHE A 38 0.59 14.05 -16.68
C PHE A 38 -0.76 13.32 -16.89
N ARG A 39 -1.78 13.64 -16.09
CA ARG A 39 -3.13 13.05 -16.21
C ARG A 39 -3.99 13.83 -17.20
N LYS A 40 -3.63 13.77 -18.49
CA LYS A 40 -4.40 14.39 -19.58
C LYS A 40 -5.20 13.34 -20.34
N GLY A 41 -6.44 13.66 -20.70
CA GLY A 41 -7.28 12.84 -21.58
C GLY A 41 -7.85 11.56 -20.95
N ARG A 42 -7.81 11.41 -19.63
CA ARG A 42 -8.41 10.28 -18.91
C ARG A 42 -9.92 10.46 -18.78
N SER A 43 -10.67 9.41 -19.05
CA SER A 43 -12.11 9.33 -18.75
C SER A 43 -12.35 9.44 -17.24
N VAL A 44 -13.56 9.81 -16.83
CA VAL A 44 -13.94 9.94 -15.39
C VAL A 44 -13.62 8.68 -14.57
N HIS A 45 -13.60 7.52 -15.22
CA HIS A 45 -13.30 6.22 -14.61
C HIS A 45 -11.79 5.96 -14.47
N GLU A 46 -10.96 6.56 -15.33
CA GLU A 46 -9.48 6.45 -15.30
C GLU A 46 -8.81 7.51 -14.39
N ASN A 47 -9.61 8.44 -13.86
CA ASN A 47 -9.18 9.42 -12.86
C ASN A 47 -9.23 8.89 -11.41
N SER A 48 -9.73 7.68 -11.19
CA SER A 48 -9.66 7.01 -9.88
C SER A 48 -8.32 6.31 -9.73
N ASP A 49 -7.39 6.89 -8.96
CA ASP A 49 -6.14 6.22 -8.57
C ASP A 49 -6.34 5.32 -7.34
N THR A 50 -7.43 4.57 -7.31
CA THR A 50 -7.72 3.71 -6.18
C THR A 50 -7.15 2.33 -6.46
N ASN A 51 -6.20 1.89 -5.63
CA ASN A 51 -5.82 0.49 -5.57
C ASN A 51 -7.08 -0.34 -5.24
N MET A 52 -7.24 -1.52 -5.85
CA MET A 52 -8.30 -2.48 -5.52
C MET A 52 -8.47 -2.70 -4.00
N LEU A 53 -7.37 -2.66 -3.24
CA LEU A 53 -7.40 -2.74 -1.78
C LEU A 53 -8.05 -1.51 -1.13
N ILE A 54 -7.74 -0.32 -1.63
CA ILE A 54 -8.34 0.94 -1.18
C ILE A 54 -9.82 0.97 -1.54
N GLU A 55 -10.21 0.47 -2.71
CA GLU A 55 -11.63 0.35 -3.10
C GLU A 55 -12.39 -0.61 -2.19
N ALA A 56 -11.84 -1.80 -1.97
CA ALA A 56 -12.44 -2.79 -1.07
C ALA A 56 -12.58 -2.24 0.35
N TRP A 57 -11.56 -1.53 0.84
CA TRP A 57 -11.63 -0.89 2.15
C TRP A 57 -12.63 0.27 2.18
N HIS A 58 -12.69 1.08 1.12
CA HIS A 58 -13.65 2.17 1.00
C HIS A 58 -15.10 1.64 0.95
N HIS A 59 -15.33 0.47 0.33
CA HIS A 59 -16.62 -0.22 0.40
C HIS A 59 -17.00 -0.57 1.85
N ILE A 60 -16.07 -1.15 2.62
CA ILE A 60 -16.28 -1.49 4.05
C ILE A 60 -16.51 -0.21 4.88
N LEU A 61 -15.70 0.82 4.68
CA LEU A 61 -15.83 2.11 5.36
C LEU A 61 -17.23 2.69 5.10
N LYS A 62 -17.64 2.71 3.83
CA LYS A 62 -18.94 3.23 3.42
C LYS A 62 -20.09 2.42 4.02
N SER A 63 -20.06 1.09 3.94
CA SER A 63 -21.16 0.23 4.37
C SER A 63 -21.26 0.11 5.89
N ASN A 64 -20.14 -0.15 6.55
CA ASN A 64 -20.12 -0.59 7.94
C ASN A 64 -19.90 0.58 8.92
N MET A 65 -19.16 1.61 8.51
CA MET A 65 -18.73 2.68 9.42
C MET A 65 -19.45 4.01 9.14
N LEU A 66 -19.73 4.32 7.87
CA LEU A 66 -20.41 5.57 7.48
C LEU A 66 -21.93 5.41 7.30
N GLY A 67 -22.47 4.19 7.43
CA GLY A 67 -23.90 3.90 7.30
C GLY A 67 -24.45 4.22 5.91
N GLY A 68 -23.65 4.02 4.86
CA GLY A 68 -24.02 4.26 3.46
C GLY A 68 -23.98 5.72 3.00
N LYS A 69 -23.65 6.69 3.86
CA LYS A 69 -23.62 8.11 3.50
C LYS A 69 -22.34 8.49 2.75
N LEU A 70 -22.51 9.14 1.59
CA LEU A 70 -21.45 9.36 0.59
C LEU A 70 -20.76 10.74 0.61
N ASN A 71 -21.02 11.60 1.60
CA ASN A 71 -20.31 12.87 1.74
C ASN A 71 -20.23 13.25 3.22
N ARG A 72 -19.03 13.17 3.80
CA ARG A 72 -18.71 13.67 5.14
C ARG A 72 -17.50 14.60 5.00
N ARG A 73 -17.48 15.69 5.76
CA ARG A 73 -16.29 16.54 5.84
C ARG A 73 -15.10 15.73 6.35
N ALA A 74 -13.89 16.13 5.97
CA ALA A 74 -12.65 15.43 6.32
C ALA A 74 -12.45 15.25 7.83
N ASP A 75 -12.85 16.22 8.65
CA ASP A 75 -12.81 16.13 10.12
C ASP A 75 -13.69 15.00 10.66
N HIS A 76 -14.89 14.83 10.12
CA HIS A 76 -15.77 13.74 10.53
C HIS A 76 -15.22 12.38 10.06
N LEU A 77 -14.60 12.33 8.88
CA LEU A 77 -13.92 11.12 8.42
C LEU A 77 -12.79 10.74 9.39
N ILE A 78 -11.94 11.69 9.79
CA ILE A 78 -10.85 11.44 10.76
C ILE A 78 -11.42 10.90 12.08
N HIS A 79 -12.49 11.50 12.60
CA HIS A 79 -13.18 11.01 13.79
C HIS A 79 -13.66 9.56 13.64
N VAL A 80 -14.32 9.21 12.52
CA VAL A 80 -14.76 7.84 12.27
C VAL A 80 -13.58 6.87 12.17
N LEU A 81 -12.46 7.27 11.54
CA LEU A 81 -11.29 6.41 11.45
C LEU A 81 -10.69 6.13 12.83
N ILE A 82 -10.59 7.14 13.69
CA ILE A 82 -9.98 7.00 15.02
C ILE A 82 -10.92 6.28 15.98
N ASP A 83 -12.18 6.73 16.09
CA ASP A 83 -13.07 6.31 17.17
C ASP A 83 -13.94 5.10 16.83
N VAL A 84 -14.06 4.76 15.54
CA VAL A 84 -14.85 3.60 15.08
C VAL A 84 -13.95 2.55 14.42
N ALA A 85 -13.16 2.96 13.42
CA ALA A 85 -12.41 1.99 12.62
C ALA A 85 -11.28 1.32 13.42
N VAL A 86 -10.45 2.10 14.13
CA VAL A 86 -9.34 1.53 14.92
C VAL A 86 -9.84 0.56 16.01
N PRO A 87 -10.79 0.91 16.90
CA PRO A 87 -11.31 -0.02 17.89
C PRO A 87 -11.94 -1.28 17.27
N TYR A 88 -12.61 -1.13 16.12
CA TYR A 88 -13.17 -2.27 15.39
C TYR A 88 -12.08 -3.27 14.99
N TYR A 89 -10.98 -2.80 14.39
CA TYR A 89 -9.88 -3.67 13.97
C TYR A 89 -9.08 -4.23 15.14
N VAL A 90 -8.90 -3.48 16.23
CA VAL A 90 -8.30 -3.98 17.47
C VAL A 90 -9.15 -5.11 18.05
N GLY A 91 -10.45 -4.90 18.19
CA GLY A 91 -11.36 -5.94 18.69
C GLY A 91 -11.42 -7.16 17.76
N LYS A 92 -11.35 -6.94 16.45
CA LYS A 92 -11.24 -8.03 15.46
C LYS A 92 -9.96 -8.84 15.65
N HIS A 93 -8.84 -8.18 15.89
CA HIS A 93 -7.56 -8.84 16.16
C HIS A 93 -7.62 -9.69 17.43
N VAL A 94 -8.17 -9.16 18.52
CA VAL A 94 -8.33 -9.89 19.79
C VAL A 94 -9.24 -11.12 19.61
N ARG A 95 -10.38 -10.98 18.91
CA ARG A 95 -11.27 -12.13 18.64
C ARG A 95 -10.61 -13.20 17.79
N ARG A 96 -9.74 -12.81 16.87
CA ARG A 96 -8.94 -13.73 16.06
C ARG A 96 -7.90 -14.47 16.90
N GLU A 97 -7.16 -13.78 17.75
CA GLU A 97 -6.20 -14.42 18.68
C GLU A 97 -6.89 -15.42 19.61
N ALA A 98 -8.10 -15.09 20.06
CA ALA A 98 -8.92 -15.97 20.87
C ALA A 98 -9.62 -17.10 20.09
N GLY A 99 -9.42 -17.19 18.76
CA GLY A 99 -9.96 -18.27 17.92
C GLY A 99 -11.44 -18.14 17.54
N PHE A 100 -12.09 -17.01 17.83
CA PHE A 100 -13.49 -16.76 17.49
C PHE A 100 -13.69 -16.30 16.04
N GLU A 101 -12.63 -15.86 15.36
CA GLU A 101 -12.63 -15.49 13.93
C GLU A 101 -11.48 -16.21 13.20
N GLY A 102 -11.76 -16.72 11.99
CA GLY A 102 -10.76 -17.40 11.17
C GLY A 102 -9.63 -16.48 10.71
N MET A 103 -8.47 -17.07 10.39
CA MET A 103 -7.32 -16.33 9.87
C MET A 103 -7.65 -15.64 8.55
N ASP A 104 -7.19 -14.39 8.39
CA ASP A 104 -7.19 -13.73 7.09
C ASP A 104 -6.20 -14.40 6.12
N LEU A 105 -6.29 -14.02 4.84
CA LEU A 105 -5.47 -14.58 3.77
C LEU A 105 -3.97 -14.40 4.03
N GLU A 106 -3.55 -13.27 4.59
CA GLU A 106 -2.14 -13.04 4.94
C GLU A 106 -1.67 -13.94 6.09
N GLY A 107 -2.44 -14.08 7.16
CA GLY A 107 -2.06 -14.94 8.27
C GLY A 107 -2.08 -16.41 7.88
N ARG A 108 -3.01 -16.82 7.02
CA ARG A 108 -2.96 -18.14 6.38
C ARG A 108 -1.70 -18.32 5.54
N ALA A 109 -1.38 -17.34 4.69
CA ALA A 109 -0.19 -17.41 3.84
C ALA A 109 1.10 -17.45 4.68
N ARG A 110 1.17 -16.71 5.79
CA ARG A 110 2.29 -16.77 6.74
C ARG A 110 2.42 -18.14 7.38
N VAL A 111 1.33 -18.70 7.89
CA VAL A 111 1.33 -20.06 8.47
C VAL A 111 1.73 -21.08 7.42
N GLU A 112 1.23 -20.97 6.19
CA GLU A 112 1.59 -21.86 5.09
C GLU A 112 3.08 -21.73 4.71
N ILE A 113 3.63 -20.52 4.68
CA ILE A 113 5.06 -20.29 4.45
C ILE A 113 5.91 -20.87 5.58
N GLU A 114 5.50 -20.71 6.84
CA GLU A 114 6.20 -21.29 8.00
C GLU A 114 6.13 -22.81 8.01
N GLU A 115 4.97 -23.39 7.71
CA GLU A 115 4.79 -24.84 7.57
C GLU A 115 5.63 -25.39 6.41
N ASN A 116 5.66 -24.70 5.27
CA ASN A 116 6.44 -25.11 4.12
C ASN A 116 7.94 -24.94 4.38
N GLY A 117 8.36 -23.86 5.03
CA GLY A 117 9.75 -23.64 5.45
C GLY A 117 10.24 -24.68 6.45
N SER A 118 9.37 -25.13 7.36
CA SER A 118 9.70 -26.18 8.33
C SER A 118 9.89 -27.57 7.69
N LYS A 119 9.38 -27.78 6.48
CA LYS A 119 9.53 -29.02 5.71
C LYS A 119 10.81 -29.04 4.84
N ILE A 120 11.50 -27.90 4.70
CA ILE A 120 12.75 -27.82 3.94
C ILE A 120 13.88 -28.36 4.83
N ALA A 121 14.48 -29.49 4.45
CA ALA A 121 15.65 -30.00 5.15
C ALA A 121 16.85 -29.09 4.88
N ARG A 122 17.74 -28.95 5.87
CA ARG A 122 18.97 -28.13 5.73
C ARG A 122 19.85 -28.59 4.55
N GLU A 123 19.69 -29.86 4.17
CA GLU A 123 20.36 -30.56 3.08
C GLU A 123 19.88 -30.11 1.70
N ASP A 124 18.62 -29.67 1.60
CA ASP A 124 17.98 -29.23 0.35
C ASP A 124 18.24 -27.75 0.05
N ILE A 125 18.90 -27.04 0.97
CA ILE A 125 19.27 -25.63 0.81
C ILE A 125 20.59 -25.56 0.03
N ASP A 126 20.51 -25.42 -1.29
CA ASP A 126 21.69 -25.11 -2.10
C ASP A 126 22.16 -23.68 -1.87
N VAL A 127 23.16 -23.53 -1.01
CA VAL A 127 23.79 -22.25 -0.66
C VAL A 127 24.44 -21.56 -1.86
N ARG A 128 24.67 -22.25 -2.99
CA ARG A 128 25.18 -21.65 -4.22
C ARG A 128 24.12 -20.83 -4.98
N LEU A 129 22.83 -21.12 -4.78
CA LEU A 129 21.71 -20.38 -5.38
C LEU A 129 21.36 -19.09 -4.64
N LEU A 130 21.73 -18.96 -3.36
CA LEU A 130 21.52 -17.75 -2.56
C LEU A 130 22.50 -16.61 -2.89
N CYS A 131 23.56 -16.91 -3.66
CA CYS A 131 24.58 -15.94 -4.09
C CYS A 131 24.45 -15.51 -5.56
N LEU A 132 23.29 -15.69 -6.20
CA LEU A 132 23.02 -15.04 -7.50
C LEU A 132 22.83 -13.54 -7.29
N THR A 133 23.97 -12.86 -7.19
CA THR A 133 24.09 -11.41 -7.42
C THR A 133 23.51 -11.05 -8.80
N PRO A 134 22.91 -9.86 -8.96
CA PRO A 134 22.32 -9.41 -10.22
C PRO A 134 23.41 -8.98 -11.24
N SER A 135 24.34 -9.87 -11.58
CA SER A 135 25.43 -9.58 -12.53
C SER A 135 25.52 -10.56 -13.69
N SER A 136 24.58 -11.50 -13.83
CA SER A 136 24.57 -12.48 -14.94
C SER A 136 23.48 -12.26 -16.00
N ILE A 137 22.67 -11.18 -15.94
CA ILE A 137 21.68 -10.86 -17.00
C ILE A 137 22.30 -10.04 -18.16
N LEU A 138 23.61 -9.80 -18.19
CA LEU A 138 24.29 -9.23 -19.37
C LEU A 138 25.51 -10.08 -19.74
N ARG A 139 25.26 -11.10 -20.57
CA ARG A 139 26.17 -11.64 -21.60
C ARG A 139 25.50 -12.80 -22.35
N HIS A 140 24.70 -12.49 -23.36
CA HIS A 140 25.03 -12.70 -24.78
C HIS A 140 23.89 -12.25 -25.68
#